data_AF-A0A7X7V9P4-F1
#
_entry.id   AF-A0A7X7V9P4-F1
#
_cell.length_a   1.000
_cell.length_b   1.000
_cell.length_c   1.000
_cell.angle_alpha   90.00
_cell.angle_beta   90.00
_cell.angle_gamma   90.00
#
_symmetry.space_group_name_H-M   'P 1'
#
loop_
_entity.id
_entity.type
_entity.pdbx_description
1 polymer ?
#
loop_
_entity_poly.entity_id
_entity_poly.type
_entity_poly.pdbx_seq_one_letter_code
_entity_poly.pdbx_strand_id
1 'polypeptide(L)'
;MHALTYRTGVLREFGIDLPEHTFYVDNLFAYGPLALTRTVHYLDVDLYHYYIGRPGQSVNEAIMIKRADQQLKVNRLMIGHLPSRDVPLPGRLRAYLESYLGVVTAVSSIICIRTGKREYLAQKSALWREIRETDRVTWRRLRRTPLGRVVNLHGRIGRRMTLMLYRIARRFFGFN
;
A
#
# COMPACT_ATOMS: atom_id res chain seq x y z
N MET A 1 4.48 11.27 9.11
CA MET A 1 5.75 10.55 9.39
C MET A 1 6.98 11.26 8.83
N HIS A 2 7.00 11.78 7.59
CA HIS A 2 8.02 12.76 7.17
C HIS A 2 7.43 14.08 6.62
N ALA A 3 6.24 14.02 6.00
CA ALA A 3 5.52 15.19 5.46
C ALA A 3 4.04 15.24 5.89
N LEU A 4 3.68 14.51 6.96
CA LEU A 4 2.29 14.35 7.41
C LEU A 4 2.24 14.35 8.93
N THR A 5 1.36 15.18 9.48
CA THR A 5 1.07 15.30 10.91
C THR A 5 -0.44 15.25 11.11
N TYR A 6 -0.89 14.49 12.12
CA TYR A 6 -2.30 14.46 12.52
C TYR A 6 -2.49 15.18 13.84
N ARG A 7 -3.67 15.78 14.03
CA ARG A 7 -4.13 16.18 15.35
C ARG A 7 -4.23 14.93 16.24
N THR A 8 -3.70 14.99 17.46
CA THR A 8 -3.69 13.86 18.39
C THR A 8 -5.07 13.25 18.62
N GLY A 9 -6.11 14.08 18.66
CA GLY A 9 -7.50 13.61 18.79
C GLY A 9 -7.93 12.64 17.69
N VAL A 10 -7.53 12.88 16.44
CA VAL A 10 -7.85 11.99 15.30
C VAL A 10 -7.17 10.63 15.46
N LEU A 11 -5.92 10.62 15.93
CA LEU A 11 -5.17 9.38 16.15
C LEU A 11 -5.77 8.55 17.30
N ARG A 12 -6.19 9.22 18.38
CA ARG A 12 -6.84 8.58 19.52
C ARG A 12 -8.23 8.05 19.17
N GLU A 13 -9.03 8.83 18.45
CA GLU A 13 -10.35 8.42 17.99
C GLU A 13 -10.29 7.23 17.01
N PHE A 14 -9.30 7.23 16.12
CA PHE A 14 -9.05 6.08 15.24
C PHE A 14 -8.59 4.84 16.01
N GLY A 15 -7.96 5.02 17.17
CA GLY A 15 -7.35 3.92 17.92
C GLY A 15 -6.15 3.32 17.17
N ILE A 16 -5.28 4.17 16.63
CA ILE A 16 -4.16 3.71 15.81
C ILE A 16 -3.24 2.76 16.60
N ASP A 17 -3.02 1.57 16.05
CA ASP A 17 -2.05 0.59 16.55
C ASP A 17 -1.04 0.30 15.44
N LEU A 18 0.24 0.56 15.72
CA LEU A 18 1.32 0.37 14.76
C LEU A 18 2.16 -0.84 15.18
N PRO A 19 2.19 -1.91 14.36
CA PRO A 19 2.96 -3.10 14.69
C PRO A 19 4.44 -2.78 14.89
N GLU A 20 4.99 -3.20 16.02
CA GLU A 20 6.42 -3.07 16.29
C GLU A 20 7.25 -3.94 15.34
N HIS A 21 8.54 -3.58 15.20
CA HIS A 21 9.53 -4.28 14.37
C HIS A 21 9.07 -4.59 12.93
N THR A 22 8.16 -3.76 12.39
CA THR A 22 7.50 -3.96 11.09
C THR A 22 7.79 -2.74 10.21
N PHE A 23 8.29 -2.97 9.00
CA PHE A 23 8.44 -1.92 7.99
C PHE A 23 7.09 -1.55 7.37
N TYR A 24 7.04 -0.36 6.74
CA TYR A 24 5.89 0.14 5.98
C TYR A 24 4.68 0.57 6.82
N VAL A 25 4.83 0.68 8.14
CA VAL A 25 3.79 1.16 9.07
C VAL A 25 3.41 2.63 8.85
N ASP A 26 4.23 3.37 8.10
CA ASP A 26 3.91 4.69 7.57
C ASP A 26 2.64 4.68 6.72
N ASN A 27 2.38 3.59 5.98
CA ASN A 27 1.12 3.42 5.24
C ASN A 27 -0.08 3.32 6.18
N LEU A 28 0.03 2.60 7.31
CA LEU A 28 -1.07 2.53 8.28
C LEU A 28 -1.37 3.90 8.88
N PHE A 29 -0.31 4.63 9.23
CA PHE A 29 -0.39 5.98 9.76
C PHE A 29 -1.04 6.96 8.78
N ALA A 30 -0.70 6.89 7.49
CA ALA A 30 -1.26 7.76 6.46
C ALA A 30 -2.66 7.33 5.98
N TYR A 31 -3.00 6.05 6.12
CA TYR A 31 -4.22 5.47 5.55
C TYR A 31 -5.39 5.48 6.52
N GLY A 32 -5.24 4.86 7.69
CA GLY A 32 -6.34 4.62 8.63
C GLY A 32 -6.98 5.91 9.15
N PRO A 33 -6.21 6.78 9.84
CA PRO A 33 -6.71 8.04 10.41
C PRO A 33 -7.31 9.00 9.37
N LEU A 34 -6.94 8.86 8.09
CA LEU A 34 -7.48 9.69 7.01
C LEU A 34 -8.99 9.51 6.84
N ALA A 35 -9.55 8.34 7.17
CA ALA A 35 -10.99 8.11 7.11
C ALA A 35 -11.79 8.99 8.08
N LEU A 36 -11.18 9.41 9.19
CA LEU A 36 -11.79 10.32 10.19
C LEU A 36 -11.46 11.80 9.94
N THR A 37 -10.57 12.08 8.98
CA THR A 37 -10.07 13.43 8.73
C THR A 37 -11.07 14.26 7.93
N ARG A 38 -11.46 15.42 8.46
CA ARG A 38 -12.44 16.33 7.83
C ARG A 38 -11.80 17.48 7.08
N THR A 39 -10.65 17.95 7.54
CA THR A 39 -9.91 19.07 6.96
C THR A 39 -8.44 18.70 6.80
N VAL A 40 -7.85 19.16 5.71
CA VAL A 40 -6.42 18.99 5.41
C VAL A 40 -5.89 20.37 5.05
N HIS A 41 -4.72 20.70 5.59
CA HIS A 41 -4.00 21.93 5.28
C HIS A 41 -2.61 21.56 4.75
N TYR A 42 -2.26 22.12 3.59
CA TYR A 42 -0.92 22.01 3.04
C TYR A 42 -0.09 23.18 3.58
N LEU A 43 1.04 22.84 4.19
CA LEU A 43 1.98 23.81 4.72
C LEU A 43 3.24 23.76 3.85
N ASP A 44 3.54 24.87 3.19
CA ASP A 44 4.68 25.01 2.27
C ASP A 44 5.94 25.40 3.06
N VAL A 45 6.53 24.42 3.75
CA VAL A 45 7.74 24.60 4.56
C VAL A 45 8.64 23.37 4.49
N ASP A 46 9.95 23.59 4.67
CA ASP A 46 10.94 22.53 4.83
C ASP A 46 10.88 21.94 6.25
N LEU A 47 9.84 21.14 6.52
CA LEU A 47 9.58 20.60 7.85
C LEU A 47 10.62 19.56 8.30
N TYR A 48 11.09 18.74 7.37
CA TYR A 48 11.94 17.59 7.69
C TYR A 48 12.82 17.17 6.51
N HIS A 49 14.14 17.14 6.72
CA HIS A 49 15.10 16.65 5.74
C HIS A 49 15.30 15.14 5.89
N TYR A 50 14.74 14.37 4.96
CA TYR A 50 14.86 12.92 4.94
C TYR A 50 15.99 12.47 4.01
N TYR A 51 16.97 11.75 4.55
CA TYR A 51 18.06 11.20 3.75
C TYR A 51 17.62 9.94 3.01
N ILE A 52 17.52 10.00 1.68
CA ILE A 52 17.11 8.89 0.80
C ILE A 52 18.34 8.22 0.18
N GLY A 53 18.30 6.89 0.03
CA GLY A 53 19.34 6.12 -0.67
C GLY A 53 20.47 5.61 0.23
N ARG A 54 20.29 5.62 1.56
CA ARG A 54 21.26 5.05 2.51
C ARG A 54 21.26 3.51 2.44
N PRO A 55 22.42 2.84 2.57
CA PRO A 55 22.48 1.40 2.77
C PRO A 55 21.61 0.94 3.94
N GLY A 56 20.84 -0.14 3.75
CA GLY A 56 19.96 -0.68 4.79
C GLY A 56 18.53 -0.12 4.82
N GLN A 57 18.17 0.81 3.93
CA GLN A 57 16.81 1.36 3.87
C GLN A 57 15.77 0.33 3.43
N SER A 58 14.58 0.42 4.03
CA SER A 58 13.44 -0.45 3.74
C SER A 58 13.00 -0.40 2.28
N VAL A 59 13.19 0.74 1.60
CA VAL A 59 12.83 0.94 0.18
C VAL A 59 13.79 0.29 -0.81
N ASN A 60 14.92 -0.25 -0.34
CA ASN A 60 15.85 -0.98 -1.20
C ASN A 60 15.23 -2.30 -1.67
N GLU A 61 15.28 -2.60 -2.97
CA GLU A 61 14.62 -3.77 -3.57
C GLU A 61 14.97 -5.10 -2.88
N ALA A 62 16.25 -5.32 -2.54
CA ALA A 62 16.68 -6.55 -1.89
C ALA A 62 16.08 -6.69 -0.48
N ILE A 63 15.98 -5.58 0.26
CA ILE A 63 15.38 -5.52 1.58
C ILE A 63 13.86 -5.70 1.48
N MET A 64 13.21 -5.07 0.49
CA MET A 64 11.78 -5.23 0.24
C MET A 64 11.41 -6.69 -0.03
N ILE A 65 12.19 -7.39 -0.86
CA ILE A 65 12.02 -8.82 -1.13
C ILE A 65 12.22 -9.65 0.15
N LYS A 66 13.29 -9.37 0.92
CA LYS A 66 13.57 -10.06 2.19
C LYS A 66 12.47 -9.84 3.25
N ARG A 67 11.76 -8.71 3.18
CA ARG A 67 10.72 -8.29 4.13
C ARG A 67 9.31 -8.37 3.52
N ALA A 68 9.10 -9.20 2.51
CA ALA A 68 7.80 -9.36 1.85
C ALA A 68 6.66 -9.69 2.84
N ASP A 69 6.92 -10.47 3.87
CA ASP A 69 5.91 -10.80 4.90
C ASP A 69 5.44 -9.56 5.69
N GLN A 70 6.34 -8.61 5.96
CA GLN A 70 5.97 -7.36 6.64
C GLN A 70 5.11 -6.47 5.73
N GLN A 71 5.45 -6.41 4.44
CA GLN A 71 4.62 -5.70 3.46
C GLN A 71 3.21 -6.28 3.39
N LEU A 72 3.10 -7.62 3.36
CA LEU A 72 1.81 -8.31 3.34
C LEU A 72 1.04 -8.09 4.63
N LYS A 73 1.70 -8.16 5.80
CA LYS A 73 1.09 -7.86 7.10
C LYS A 73 0.49 -6.45 7.12
N VAL A 74 1.26 -5.44 6.74
CA VAL A 74 0.78 -4.04 6.67
C VAL A 74 -0.39 -3.92 5.71
N ASN A 75 -0.33 -4.52 4.53
CA ASN A 75 -1.41 -4.44 3.57
C ASN A 75 -2.71 -5.07 4.11
N ARG A 76 -2.63 -6.22 4.78
CA ARG A 76 -3.78 -6.85 5.44
C ARG A 76 -4.40 -5.95 6.50
N LEU A 77 -3.58 -5.28 7.30
CA LEU A 77 -4.06 -4.29 8.27
C LEU A 77 -4.75 -3.11 7.57
N MET A 78 -4.23 -2.63 6.44
CA MET A 78 -4.92 -1.62 5.63
C MET A 78 -6.27 -2.11 5.10
N ILE A 79 -6.38 -3.39 4.66
CA ILE A 79 -7.66 -3.98 4.26
C ILE A 79 -8.64 -3.98 5.44
N GLY A 80 -8.17 -4.34 6.63
CA GLY A 80 -8.98 -4.30 7.86
C GLY A 80 -9.44 -2.89 8.24
N HIS A 81 -8.73 -1.85 7.82
CA HIS A 81 -9.10 -0.45 8.02
C HIS A 81 -9.92 0.15 6.87
N LEU A 82 -10.28 -0.64 5.85
CA LEU A 82 -11.15 -0.17 4.78
C LEU A 82 -12.53 0.18 5.36
N PRO A 83 -13.00 1.43 5.28
CA PRO A 83 -14.29 1.79 5.86
C PRO A 83 -15.42 1.05 5.15
N SER A 84 -16.27 0.39 5.95
CA SER A 84 -17.46 -0.29 5.45
C SER A 84 -18.37 0.68 4.67
N ARG A 85 -19.21 0.14 3.78
CA ARG A 85 -20.00 0.94 2.83
C ARG A 85 -21.15 1.70 3.47
N ASP A 86 -21.62 1.25 4.63
CA ASP A 86 -22.58 1.92 5.51
C ASP A 86 -22.00 3.17 6.17
N VAL A 87 -20.68 3.25 6.33
CA VAL A 87 -20.02 4.47 6.85
C VAL A 87 -20.12 5.60 5.81
N PRO A 88 -20.79 6.71 6.14
CA PRO A 88 -20.95 7.84 5.23
C PRO A 88 -19.61 8.56 5.07
N LEU A 89 -19.03 8.45 3.88
CA LEU A 89 -17.79 9.13 3.50
C LEU A 89 -18.00 9.95 2.23
N PRO A 90 -17.36 11.13 2.11
CA PRO A 90 -17.30 11.85 0.85
C PRO A 90 -16.80 10.93 -0.27
N GLY A 91 -17.48 10.93 -1.42
CA GLY A 91 -17.16 10.01 -2.53
C GLY A 91 -15.70 10.10 -2.99
N ARG A 92 -15.12 11.31 -2.98
CA ARG A 92 -13.70 11.55 -3.30
C ARG A 92 -12.75 10.95 -2.27
N LEU A 93 -13.06 11.04 -0.97
CA LEU A 93 -12.25 10.45 0.09
C LEU A 93 -12.28 8.92 0.00
N ARG A 94 -13.46 8.33 -0.21
CA ARG A 94 -13.57 6.87 -0.42
C ARG A 94 -12.78 6.42 -1.64
N ALA A 95 -12.90 7.13 -2.77
CA ALA A 95 -12.13 6.82 -3.96
C ALA A 95 -10.61 6.93 -3.73
N TYR A 96 -10.17 7.92 -2.95
CA TYR A 96 -8.77 8.09 -2.57
C TYR A 96 -8.27 6.92 -1.71
N LEU A 97 -9.02 6.53 -0.67
CA LEU A 97 -8.68 5.38 0.17
C LEU A 97 -8.63 4.08 -0.66
N GLU A 98 -9.61 3.84 -1.52
CA GLU A 98 -9.59 2.67 -2.42
C GLU A 98 -8.35 2.72 -3.33
N SER A 99 -8.03 3.88 -3.92
CA SER A 99 -6.85 4.06 -4.77
C SER A 99 -5.54 3.80 -4.02
N TYR A 100 -5.38 4.35 -2.81
CA TYR A 100 -4.19 4.16 -1.99
C TYR A 100 -4.00 2.69 -1.61
N LEU A 101 -5.06 2.01 -1.14
CA LEU A 101 -5.04 0.57 -0.91
C LEU A 101 -4.63 -0.20 -2.19
N GLY A 102 -5.14 0.22 -3.34
CA GLY A 102 -4.78 -0.32 -4.65
C GLY A 102 -3.30 -0.22 -4.99
N VAL A 103 -2.68 0.95 -4.75
CA VAL A 103 -1.25 1.18 -4.98
C VAL A 103 -0.41 0.27 -4.07
N VAL A 104 -0.70 0.25 -2.76
CA VAL A 104 0.03 -0.59 -1.80
C VAL A 104 -0.14 -2.09 -2.14
N THR A 105 -1.33 -2.50 -2.59
CA THR A 105 -1.62 -3.87 -3.07
C THR A 105 -0.88 -4.22 -4.35
N ALA A 106 -0.73 -3.27 -5.26
CA ALA A 106 0.07 -3.47 -6.46
C ALA A 106 1.55 -3.66 -6.09
N VAL A 107 2.11 -2.81 -5.22
CA VAL A 107 3.49 -2.94 -4.73
C VAL A 107 3.71 -4.28 -4.02
N SER A 108 2.81 -4.65 -3.11
CA SER A 108 2.85 -5.94 -2.40
C SER A 108 2.81 -7.11 -3.38
N SER A 109 1.96 -7.03 -4.41
CA SER A 109 1.86 -8.03 -5.47
C SER A 109 3.16 -8.14 -6.29
N ILE A 110 3.80 -7.02 -6.61
CA ILE A 110 5.07 -6.99 -7.34
C ILE A 110 6.16 -7.65 -6.50
N ILE A 111 6.29 -7.30 -5.22
CA ILE A 111 7.27 -7.91 -4.32
C ILE A 111 7.07 -9.43 -4.26
N CYS A 112 5.83 -9.90 -4.11
CA CYS A 112 5.52 -11.33 -4.13
C CYS A 112 5.97 -12.00 -5.44
N ILE A 113 5.72 -11.36 -6.60
CA ILE A 113 6.15 -11.86 -7.91
C ILE A 113 7.69 -11.87 -8.01
N ARG A 114 8.37 -10.86 -7.47
CA ARG A 114 9.84 -10.73 -7.47
C ARG A 114 10.52 -11.80 -6.64
N THR A 115 9.90 -12.28 -5.56
CA THR A 115 10.47 -13.36 -4.75
C THR A 115 10.69 -14.65 -5.54
N GLY A 116 9.91 -14.88 -6.60
CA GLY A 116 9.96 -16.09 -7.43
C GLY A 116 9.43 -17.37 -6.75
N LYS A 117 9.09 -17.32 -5.47
CA LYS A 117 8.66 -18.50 -4.71
C LYS A 117 7.16 -18.73 -4.80
N ARG A 118 6.74 -20.00 -4.83
CA ARG A 118 5.31 -20.38 -4.88
C ARG A 118 4.52 -19.90 -3.67
N GLU A 119 5.15 -19.88 -2.49
CA GLU A 119 4.54 -19.42 -1.23
C GLU A 119 4.04 -17.97 -1.33
N TYR A 120 4.85 -17.03 -1.81
CA TYR A 120 4.47 -15.62 -1.94
C TYR A 120 3.46 -15.38 -3.06
N LEU A 121 3.46 -16.20 -4.12
CA LEU A 121 2.41 -16.17 -5.14
C LEU A 121 1.07 -16.62 -4.57
N ALA A 122 1.07 -17.62 -3.67
CA ALA A 122 -0.11 -18.02 -2.93
C ALA A 122 -0.57 -16.91 -1.97
N GLN A 123 0.35 -16.30 -1.20
CA GLN A 123 0.03 -15.17 -0.33
C GLN A 123 -0.53 -13.97 -1.09
N LYS A 124 0.03 -13.64 -2.27
CA LYS A 124 -0.55 -12.63 -3.16
C LYS A 124 -1.99 -12.98 -3.54
N SER A 125 -2.25 -14.23 -3.92
CA SER A 125 -3.60 -14.67 -4.29
C SER A 125 -4.56 -14.60 -3.10
N ALA A 126 -4.09 -14.94 -1.90
CA ALA A 126 -4.84 -14.80 -0.65
C ALA A 126 -5.17 -13.33 -0.36
N LEU A 127 -4.20 -12.41 -0.48
CA LEU A 127 -4.41 -10.97 -0.28
C LEU A 127 -5.53 -10.43 -1.19
N TRP A 128 -5.53 -10.78 -2.47
CA TRP A 128 -6.59 -10.37 -3.40
C TRP A 128 -7.95 -11.00 -3.09
N ARG A 129 -7.96 -12.17 -2.43
CA ARG A 129 -9.18 -12.83 -1.95
C ARG A 129 -9.72 -12.13 -0.70
N GLU A 130 -8.85 -11.78 0.24
CA GLU A 130 -9.20 -11.01 1.44
C GLU A 130 -9.89 -9.69 1.03
N ILE A 131 -9.34 -8.93 0.08
CA ILE A 131 -10.01 -7.71 -0.44
C ILE A 131 -11.41 -8.02 -1.01
N ARG A 132 -11.57 -9.14 -1.72
CA ARG A 132 -12.86 -9.55 -2.30
C ARG A 132 -13.89 -9.90 -1.23
N GLU A 133 -13.45 -10.55 -0.17
CA GLU A 133 -14.26 -10.95 0.98
C GLU A 133 -14.64 -9.75 1.83
N THR A 134 -13.72 -8.79 2.03
CA THR A 134 -13.98 -7.53 2.75
C THR A 134 -14.90 -6.59 1.97
N ASP A 135 -14.58 -6.26 0.71
CA ASP A 135 -15.44 -5.43 -0.14
C ASP A 135 -15.33 -5.78 -1.63
N ARG A 136 -16.35 -6.49 -2.13
CA ARG A 136 -16.39 -6.96 -3.52
C ARG A 136 -16.43 -5.83 -4.56
N VAL A 137 -16.89 -4.64 -4.20
CA VAL A 137 -16.94 -3.50 -5.12
C VAL A 137 -15.55 -2.86 -5.25
N THR A 138 -14.84 -2.64 -4.14
CA THR A 138 -13.46 -2.19 -4.09
C THR A 138 -12.57 -3.18 -4.84
N TRP A 139 -12.70 -4.48 -4.58
CA TRP A 139 -11.99 -5.52 -5.36
C TRP A 139 -12.20 -5.38 -6.88
N ARG A 140 -13.45 -5.20 -7.33
CA ARG A 140 -13.77 -5.00 -8.76
C ARG A 140 -13.15 -3.73 -9.31
N ARG A 141 -13.21 -2.62 -8.57
CA ARG A 141 -12.62 -1.33 -8.96
C ARG A 141 -11.11 -1.46 -9.10
N LEU A 142 -10.45 -2.02 -8.09
CA LEU A 142 -9.01 -2.23 -8.08
C LEU A 142 -8.57 -3.07 -9.29
N ARG A 143 -9.26 -4.17 -9.59
CA ARG A 143 -8.94 -5.02 -10.75
C ARG A 143 -9.12 -4.34 -12.11
N ARG A 144 -9.94 -3.29 -12.19
CA ARG A 144 -10.16 -2.54 -13.44
C ARG A 144 -9.12 -1.43 -13.66
N THR A 145 -8.36 -1.04 -12.64
CA THR A 145 -7.27 -0.08 -12.78
C THR A 145 -6.14 -0.63 -13.65
N PRO A 146 -5.34 0.21 -14.32
CA PRO A 146 -4.18 -0.23 -15.11
C PRO A 146 -3.22 -1.09 -14.28
N LEU A 147 -2.86 -0.63 -13.07
CA LEU A 147 -2.01 -1.39 -12.14
C LEU A 147 -2.63 -2.73 -11.75
N GLY A 148 -3.93 -2.74 -11.41
CA GLY A 148 -4.66 -3.94 -11.05
C GLY A 148 -4.72 -4.97 -12.16
N ARG A 149 -4.90 -4.54 -13.42
CA ARG A 149 -4.84 -5.44 -14.60
C ARG A 149 -3.45 -6.05 -14.75
N VAL A 150 -2.40 -5.23 -14.70
CA VAL A 150 -1.01 -5.69 -14.88
C VAL A 150 -0.63 -6.72 -13.81
N VAL A 151 -0.84 -6.41 -12.54
CA VAL A 151 -0.41 -7.30 -11.45
C VAL A 151 -1.25 -8.58 -11.34
N ASN A 152 -2.45 -8.63 -11.91
CA ASN A 152 -3.31 -9.82 -11.93
C ASN A 152 -3.25 -10.61 -13.25
N LEU A 153 -2.37 -10.26 -14.19
CA LEU A 153 -2.15 -11.08 -15.38
C LEU A 153 -1.60 -12.45 -14.99
N HIS A 154 -2.29 -13.50 -15.43
CA HIS A 154 -1.94 -14.87 -15.11
C HIS A 154 -0.73 -15.36 -15.92
N GLY A 155 -0.04 -16.38 -15.39
CA GLY A 155 0.98 -17.12 -16.11
C GLY A 155 2.38 -16.47 -16.14
N ARG A 156 3.27 -17.06 -16.95
CA ARG A 156 4.67 -16.63 -17.08
C ARG A 156 4.78 -15.25 -17.77
N ILE A 157 3.87 -14.97 -18.71
CA ILE A 157 3.83 -13.72 -19.48
C ILE A 157 3.42 -12.54 -18.60
N GLY A 158 2.36 -12.68 -17.80
CA GLY A 158 1.93 -11.65 -16.85
C GLY A 158 3.00 -11.27 -15.84
N ARG A 159 3.74 -12.27 -15.33
CA ARG A 159 4.90 -12.04 -14.48
C ARG A 159 5.98 -11.24 -15.20
N ARG A 160 6.36 -11.63 -16.42
CA ARG A 160 7.39 -10.91 -17.20
C ARG A 160 7.01 -9.45 -17.48
N MET A 161 5.75 -9.20 -17.82
CA MET A 161 5.20 -7.84 -18.01
C MET A 161 5.27 -7.00 -16.74
N THR A 162 4.86 -7.57 -15.60
CA THR A 162 4.91 -6.90 -14.29
C THR A 162 6.35 -6.51 -13.92
N LEU A 163 7.30 -7.43 -14.17
CA LEU A 163 8.73 -7.20 -13.93
C LEU A 163 9.29 -6.09 -14.83
N MET A 164 8.86 -6.04 -16.09
CA MET A 164 9.27 -5.02 -17.04
C MET A 164 8.76 -3.63 -16.64
N LEU A 165 7.47 -3.53 -16.28
CA LEU A 165 6.87 -2.28 -15.83
C LEU A 165 7.54 -1.75 -14.55
N TYR A 166 7.85 -2.65 -13.62
CA TYR A 166 8.59 -2.32 -12.40
C TYR A 166 9.99 -1.77 -12.71
N ARG A 167 10.76 -2.40 -13.60
CA ARG A 167 12.10 -1.91 -14.00
C ARG A 167 12.04 -0.53 -14.66
N ILE A 168 11.00 -0.27 -15.45
CA ILE A 168 10.76 1.04 -16.06
C ILE A 168 10.45 2.07 -14.96
N ALA A 169 9.52 1.76 -14.05
CA ALA A 169 9.19 2.63 -12.92
C ALA A 169 10.44 2.94 -12.07
N ARG A 170 11.28 1.94 -11.75
CA ARG A 170 12.53 2.14 -11.01
C ARG A 170 13.46 3.14 -11.70
N ARG A 171 13.54 3.10 -13.03
CA ARG A 171 14.41 3.98 -13.84
C ARG A 171 13.91 5.43 -13.88
N PHE A 172 12.60 5.66 -13.79
CA PHE A 172 12.00 7.00 -13.83
C PHE A 172 11.84 7.64 -12.44
N PHE A 173 11.56 6.85 -11.40
CA PHE A 173 11.26 7.36 -10.06
C PHE A 173 12.46 7.44 -9.11
N GLY A 174 13.69 7.18 -9.58
CA GLY A 174 14.91 7.42 -8.81
C GLY A 174 15.03 6.61 -7.50
N PHE A 175 14.32 5.49 -7.39
CA PHE A 175 14.56 4.52 -6.33
C PHE A 175 15.93 3.88 -6.60
N ASN A 176 16.98 4.40 -5.94
CA ASN A 176 18.31 3.80 -5.91
C ASN A 176 18.27 2.35 -5.40
#